data_AF-A0A2H0C4T6-F1
#
_entry.id   AF-A0A2H0C4T6-F1
#
_cell.length_a   1.000
_cell.length_b   1.000
_cell.length_c   1.000
_cell.angle_alpha   90.00
_cell.angle_beta   90.00
_cell.angle_gamma   90.00
#
_symmetry.space_group_name_H-M   'P 1'
#
loop_
_entity.id
_entity.type
_entity.pdbx_description
1 polymer ?
#
loop_
_entity_poly.entity_id
_entity_poly.type
_entity_poly.pdbx_seq_one_letter_code
_entity_poly.pdbx_strand_id
1 'polypeptide(L)'
;MGPNIRKVFTPTFKAKVALEATKGVETTGQLASRFQVHPTQIGVWKKRLIDGAERIFSDKEKREKEKDHEFVDELYKQIGKQKIEIEWLKKKVGLFE
;
A
#
# COMPACT_ATOMS: atom_id res chain seq x y z
N MET A 1 7.50 28.56 21.09
CA MET A 1 7.82 27.91 19.81
C MET A 1 6.51 27.64 19.11
N GLY A 2 6.25 28.28 17.97
CA GLY A 2 5.04 28.03 17.18
C GLY A 2 5.03 26.63 16.56
N PRO A 3 3.88 26.10 16.16
CA PRO A 3 3.79 24.79 15.52
C PRO A 3 4.61 24.79 14.23
N ASN A 4 5.53 23.82 14.11
CA ASN A 4 6.33 23.62 12.90
C ASN A 4 5.44 22.95 11.83
N ILE A 5 4.80 23.77 10.99
CA ILE A 5 3.91 23.29 9.93
C ILE A 5 4.76 22.70 8.81
N ARG A 6 4.88 21.37 8.78
CA ARG A 6 5.53 20.65 7.69
C ARG A 6 4.67 20.74 6.43
N LYS A 7 5.22 21.28 5.34
CA LYS A 7 4.56 21.30 4.02
C LYS A 7 4.31 19.86 3.56
N VAL A 8 3.05 19.51 3.31
CA VAL A 8 2.66 18.18 2.84
C VAL A 8 2.59 18.18 1.32
N PHE A 9 3.33 17.27 0.68
CA PHE A 9 3.33 17.09 -0.76
C PHE A 9 2.51 15.87 -1.16
N THR A 10 1.76 15.98 -2.26
CA THR A 10 0.97 14.88 -2.81
C THR A 10 1.86 13.75 -3.34
N PRO A 11 1.37 12.50 -3.39
CA PRO A 11 2.14 11.38 -3.94
C PRO A 11 2.57 11.61 -5.40
N THR A 12 1.68 12.17 -6.21
CA THR A 12 1.94 12.50 -7.63
C THR A 12 3.06 13.52 -7.78
N PHE A 13 3.08 14.56 -6.94
CA PHE A 13 4.14 15.56 -6.93
C PHE A 13 5.50 14.95 -6.55
N LYS A 14 5.53 14.13 -5.48
CA LYS A 14 6.75 13.44 -5.05
C LYS A 14 7.31 12.54 -6.16
N ALA A 15 6.44 11.78 -6.84
CA ALA A 15 6.83 10.92 -7.95
C ALA A 15 7.40 11.73 -9.13
N LYS A 16 6.75 12.84 -9.51
CA LYS A 16 7.24 13.73 -10.57
C LYS A 16 8.64 14.27 -10.27
N VAL A 17 8.85 14.81 -9.06
CA VAL A 17 10.14 15.37 -8.65
C VAL A 17 11.21 14.28 -8.56
N ALA A 18 10.87 13.08 -8.06
CA ALA A 18 11.78 11.95 -8.04
C ALA A 18 12.18 11.48 -9.44
N LEU A 19 11.26 11.46 -10.40
CA LEU A 19 11.56 11.13 -11.80
C LEU A 19 12.52 12.14 -12.43
N GLU A 20 12.27 13.45 -12.28
CA GLU A 20 13.19 14.47 -12.78
C GLU A 20 14.59 14.36 -12.14
N ALA A 21 14.65 14.06 -10.83
CA ALA A 21 15.91 13.82 -10.12
C ALA A 21 16.64 12.54 -10.58
N THR A 22 15.91 11.53 -11.07
CA THR A 22 16.48 10.31 -11.65
C THR A 22 16.99 10.53 -13.06
N LYS A 23 16.32 11.36 -13.88
CA LYS A 23 16.78 11.72 -15.24
C LYS A 23 18.15 12.39 -15.25
N GLY A 24 18.48 13.15 -14.20
CA GLY A 24 19.80 13.75 -14.03
C GLY A 24 20.11 14.95 -14.94
N VAL A 25 19.10 15.49 -15.64
CA VAL A 25 19.23 16.67 -16.51
C VAL A 25 19.43 17.94 -15.69
N GLU A 26 18.71 18.06 -14.57
CA GLU A 26 18.84 19.16 -13.61
C GLU A 26 19.52 18.63 -12.34
N THR A 27 20.38 19.46 -11.75
CA THR A 27 20.97 19.16 -10.44
C THR A 27 19.90 19.22 -9.35
N THR A 28 20.15 18.54 -8.22
CA THR A 28 19.25 18.60 -7.05
C THR A 28 19.00 20.04 -6.57
N GLY A 29 19.98 20.94 -6.72
CA GLY A 29 19.84 22.36 -6.39
C GLY A 29 18.89 23.09 -7.33
N GLN A 30 19.00 22.86 -8.64
CA GLN A 30 18.09 23.43 -9.64
C GLN A 30 16.66 22.92 -9.44
N LEU A 31 16.50 21.61 -9.18
CA LEU A 31 15.20 21.02 -8.85
C LEU A 31 14.63 21.59 -7.56
N ALA A 32 15.47 21.83 -6.55
CA ALA A 32 15.05 22.44 -5.29
C ALA A 32 14.50 23.85 -5.49
N SER A 33 15.18 24.67 -6.30
CA SER A 33 14.71 26.01 -6.66
C SER A 33 13.42 25.96 -7.49
N ARG A 34 13.37 25.10 -8.51
CA ARG A 34 12.24 24.98 -9.44
C ARG A 34 10.96 24.48 -8.76
N PHE A 35 11.07 23.46 -7.94
CA PHE A 35 9.93 22.83 -7.27
C PHE A 35 9.66 23.39 -5.86
N GLN A 36 10.50 24.31 -5.37
CA GLN A 36 10.47 24.85 -4.01
C GLN A 36 10.46 23.74 -2.94
N VAL A 37 11.33 22.75 -3.13
CA VAL A 37 11.48 21.59 -2.24
C VAL A 37 12.90 21.58 -1.71
N HIS A 38 13.08 21.23 -0.44
CA HIS A 38 14.41 21.10 0.14
C HIS A 38 15.22 19.99 -0.57
N PRO A 39 16.52 20.20 -0.93
CA PRO A 39 17.34 19.21 -1.64
C PRO A 39 17.34 17.82 -1.01
N THR A 40 17.36 17.75 0.33
CA THR A 40 17.28 16.48 1.08
C THR A 40 16.01 15.70 0.78
N GLN A 41 14.85 16.37 0.65
CA GLN A 41 13.58 15.69 0.34
C GLN A 41 13.60 15.10 -1.07
N ILE A 42 14.20 15.81 -2.02
CA ILE A 42 14.38 15.34 -3.41
C ILE A 42 15.23 14.06 -3.41
N GLY A 43 16.34 14.05 -2.65
CA GLY A 43 17.18 12.86 -2.49
C GLY A 43 16.41 11.67 -1.90
N VAL A 44 15.61 11.91 -0.85
CA VAL A 44 14.77 10.87 -0.24
C VAL A 44 13.75 10.31 -1.24
N TRP A 45 13.09 11.16 -2.01
CA TRP A 45 12.09 10.71 -2.99
C TRP A 45 12.72 9.98 -4.17
N LYS A 46 13.86 10.44 -4.66
CA LYS A 46 14.66 9.76 -5.68
C LYS A 46 15.01 8.34 -5.23
N LYS A 47 15.58 8.20 -4.02
CA LYS A 47 15.92 6.89 -3.46
C LYS A 47 14.68 6.00 -3.33
N ARG A 48 13.58 6.51 -2.78
CA ARG A 48 12.33 5.77 -2.64
C ARG A 48 11.76 5.30 -3.99
N LEU A 49 11.90 6.10 -5.04
CA LEU A 49 11.47 5.73 -6.38
C LEU A 49 12.34 4.60 -6.96
N ILE A 50 13.66 4.66 -6.79
CA ILE A 50 14.59 3.62 -7.24
C ILE A 50 14.34 2.31 -6.49
N ASP A 51 14.30 2.35 -5.15
CA ASP A 51 14.07 1.18 -4.30
C ASP A 51 12.67 0.56 -4.57
N GLY A 52 11.68 1.40 -4.87
CA GLY A 52 10.32 0.96 -5.18
C GLY A 52 10.09 0.53 -6.63
N ALA A 53 10.99 0.84 -7.55
CA ALA A 53 10.80 0.59 -8.97
C ALA A 53 10.75 -0.91 -9.28
N GLU A 54 11.60 -1.71 -8.64
CA GLU A 54 11.60 -3.18 -8.78
C GLU A 54 10.22 -3.78 -8.47
N ARG A 55 9.56 -3.26 -7.44
CA ARG A 55 8.23 -3.75 -7.00
C ARG A 55 7.18 -3.60 -8.09
N ILE A 56 7.25 -2.55 -8.90
CA ILE A 56 6.30 -2.28 -10.00
C ILE A 56 6.41 -3.35 -11.09
N PHE A 57 7.61 -3.89 -11.30
CA PHE A 57 7.86 -4.95 -12.27
C PHE A 57 7.75 -6.36 -11.67
N SER A 58 7.51 -6.45 -10.35
CA SER A 58 7.32 -7.72 -9.65
C SER A 58 5.83 -8.08 -9.58
N ASP A 59 5.48 -9.31 -9.95
CA ASP A 59 4.13 -9.85 -9.75
C ASP A 59 3.85 -10.25 -8.28
N LYS A 60 4.80 -10.00 -7.37
CA LYS A 60 4.75 -10.48 -5.99
C LYS A 60 3.54 -9.91 -5.22
N GLU A 61 3.25 -8.63 -5.37
CA GLU A 61 2.08 -8.01 -4.72
C GLU A 61 0.75 -8.58 -5.22
N LYS A 62 0.68 -8.89 -6.52
CA LYS A 62 -0.53 -9.47 -7.12
C LYS A 62 -0.77 -10.87 -6.56
N ARG A 63 0.28 -11.69 -6.51
CA ARG A 63 0.24 -13.05 -5.94
C ARG A 63 -0.08 -13.05 -4.44
N GLU A 64 0.44 -12.08 -3.68
CA GLU A 64 0.08 -11.92 -2.26
C GLU A 64 -1.41 -11.60 -2.10
N LYS A 65 -1.94 -10.65 -2.88
CA LYS A 65 -3.38 -10.34 -2.87
C LYS A 65 -4.26 -11.50 -3.29
N GLU A 66 -3.83 -12.29 -4.27
CA GLU A 66 -4.54 -13.50 -4.71
C GLU A 66 -4.60 -14.55 -3.58
N LYS A 67 -3.49 -14.75 -2.85
CA LYS A 67 -3.46 -15.62 -1.68
C LYS A 67 -4.36 -15.12 -0.55
N ASP A 68 -4.37 -13.82 -0.30
CA ASP A 68 -5.24 -13.22 0.71
C ASP A 68 -6.72 -13.44 0.36
N HIS A 69 -7.07 -13.29 -0.93
CA HIS A 69 -8.41 -13.60 -1.43
C HIS A 69 -8.78 -15.07 -1.25
N GLU A 70 -7.88 -15.99 -1.61
CA GLU A 70 -8.10 -17.43 -1.45
C GLU A 70 -8.32 -17.81 0.02
N PHE A 71 -7.54 -17.23 0.94
CA PHE A 71 -7.70 -17.43 2.37
C PHE A 71 -9.03 -16.89 2.90
N VAL A 72 -9.44 -15.70 2.45
CA VAL A 72 -10.73 -15.10 2.81
C VAL A 72 -11.90 -15.99 2.33
N ASP A 73 -11.82 -16.52 1.11
CA ASP A 73 -12.83 -17.43 0.57
C ASP A 73 -12.91 -18.73 1.37
N GLU A 74 -11.77 -19.27 1.81
CA GLU A 74 -11.74 -20.45 2.68
C GLU A 74 -12.41 -20.18 4.03
N LEU A 75 -12.14 -19.04 4.66
CA LEU A 75 -12.79 -18.63 5.90
C LEU A 75 -14.31 -18.52 5.74
N TYR A 76 -14.80 -17.92 4.65
CA TYR A 76 -16.23 -17.84 4.37
C TYR A 76 -16.89 -19.21 4.23
N LYS A 77 -16.22 -20.17 3.57
CA LYS A 77 -16.70 -21.56 3.47
C LYS A 77 -16.77 -22.23 4.84
N GLN A 78 -15.76 -22.04 5.69
CA GLN A 78 -15.74 -22.60 7.04
C GLN A 78 -16.87 -22.03 7.91
N ILE A 79 -17.09 -20.70 7.87
CA ILE A 79 -18.19 -20.04 8.58
C ILE A 79 -19.54 -20.59 8.10
N GLY A 80 -19.72 -20.74 6.79
CA GLY A 80 -20.94 -21.32 6.21
C GLY A 80 -21.20 -22.74 6.69
N LYS A 81 -20.17 -23.60 6.68
CA LYS A 81 -20.24 -24.97 7.20
C LYS A 81 -20.60 -25.00 8.69
N GLN A 82 -19.92 -24.21 9.51
CA GLN A 82 -20.19 -24.13 10.95
C GLN A 82 -21.62 -23.65 11.23
N LYS A 83 -22.14 -22.69 10.46
CA LYS A 83 -23.51 -22.22 10.60
C LYS A 83 -24.53 -23.35 10.35
N ILE A 84 -24.32 -24.15 9.29
CA ILE A 84 -25.18 -25.29 8.98
C ILE A 84 -25.09 -26.35 10.09
N GLU A 85 -23.88 -26.65 10.58
CA GLU A 85 -23.68 -27.60 11.68
C GLU A 85 -24.40 -27.14 12.95
N ILE A 86 -24.31 -25.85 13.30
CA ILE A 86 -25.03 -25.26 14.44
C ILE A 86 -26.55 -25.35 14.25
N GLU A 87 -27.07 -25.00 13.06
CA GLU A 87 -28.51 -25.10 12.78
C GLU A 87 -29.01 -26.55 12.87
N TRP A 88 -28.22 -27.50 12.36
CA TRP A 88 -28.54 -28.93 12.45
C TRP A 88 -28.53 -29.42 13.91
N LEU A 89 -27.54 -29.04 14.70
CA LEU A 89 -27.47 -29.38 16.12
C LEU A 89 -28.65 -28.77 16.89
N LYS A 90 -28.98 -27.50 16.66
CA LYS A 90 -30.15 -26.84 17.27
C LYS A 90 -31.44 -27.58 16.93
N LYS A 91 -31.64 -27.97 15.67
CA LYS A 91 -32.81 -28.74 15.24
C LYS A 91 -32.87 -30.09 15.94
N LYS A 92 -31.75 -30.82 16.03
CA LYS A 92 -31.71 -32.11 16.72
C LYS A 92 -32.01 -31.98 18.21
N VAL A 93 -31.41 -31.00 18.90
CA VAL A 93 -31.63 -30.80 20.33
C VAL A 93 -33.07 -30.36 20.62
N GLY A 94 -33.64 -29.47 19.80
CA GLY A 94 -35.06 -29.09 19.91
C GLY A 94 -36.05 -30.16 19.44
N LEU A 95 -35.57 -31.32 18.99
CA LEU A 95 -36.37 -32.50 18.67
C LEU A 95 -36.44 -33.51 19.84
N PHE A 96 -35.79 -33.20 20.97
CA PHE A 96 -35.79 -34.01 22.19
C PHE A 96 -36.60 -33.37 23.35
N GLU A 97 -37.43 -32.36 23.06
CA GLU A 97 -38.54 -31.89 23.91
C GLU A 97 -39.89 -32.26 23.27
#